data_AF-A0A7C1KKS2-F1
#
_entry.id   AF-A0A7C1KKS2-F1
#
_cell.length_a   1.000
_cell.length_b   1.000
_cell.length_c   1.000
_cell.angle_alpha   90.00
_cell.angle_beta   90.00
_cell.angle_gamma   90.00
#
_symmetry.space_group_name_H-M   'P 1'
#
loop_
_entity.id
_entity.type
_entity.pdbx_description
1 polymer ?
#
loop_
_entity_poly.entity_id
_entity_poly.type
_entity_poly.pdbx_seq_one_letter_code
_entity_poly.pdbx_strand_id
1 'polypeptide(L)' 'MKYWADCKNEVARIIKPGGKAICFGWNSMGLGKNRGFEMKRILIVNHGGSRNDTLVTVEVKK' A
#
# COMPACT_ATOMS: atom_id res chain seq x y z
N MET A 1 1.34 0.63 15.85
CA MET A 1 -0.14 0.60 15.72
C MET A 1 -0.57 -0.81 15.30
N LYS A 2 -1.20 -1.56 16.21
CA LYS A 2 -1.59 -2.97 15.99
C LYS A 2 -2.66 -3.14 14.92
N TYR A 3 -3.73 -2.35 15.00
CA TYR A 3 -4.89 -2.41 14.08
C TYR A 3 -4.50 -2.43 12.59
N TRP A 4 -3.72 -1.44 12.13
CA TRP A 4 -3.32 -1.37 10.72
C TRP A 4 -2.42 -2.51 10.27
N ALA A 5 -1.58 -3.05 11.17
CA ALA A 5 -0.75 -4.20 10.86
C ALA A 5 -1.62 -5.45 10.67
N ASP A 6 -2.64 -5.64 11.52
CA ASP A 6 -3.59 -6.75 11.45
C ASP A 6 -4.47 -6.65 10.18
N CYS A 7 -4.97 -5.46 9.83
CA CYS A 7 -5.68 -5.25 8.57
C CYS A 7 -4.80 -5.62 7.36
N LYS A 8 -3.52 -5.21 7.36
CA LYS A 8 -2.59 -5.57 6.29
C LYS A 8 -2.31 -7.07 6.23
N ASN A 9 -2.34 -7.77 7.36
CA ASN A 9 -2.20 -9.24 7.38
C ASN A 9 -3.41 -9.91 6.72
N GLU A 10 -4.63 -9.45 7.01
CA GLU A 10 -5.83 -9.99 6.37
C GLU A 10 -5.90 -9.70 4.88
N VAL A 11 -5.51 -8.49 4.45
CA VAL A 11 -5.39 -8.14 3.02
C VAL A 11 -4.35 -9.03 2.33
N ALA A 12 -3.20 -9.24 2.97
CA ALA A 12 -2.17 -10.14 2.43
C ALA A 12 -2.65 -11.59 2.34
N ARG A 13 -3.50 -12.07 3.26
CA ARG A 13 -4.06 -13.43 3.24
C ARG A 13 -4.93 -13.68 2.01
N ILE A 14 -5.74 -12.70 1.60
CA ILE A 14 -6.72 -12.88 0.50
C ILE A 14 -6.14 -12.63 -0.90
N ILE A 15 -5.09 -11.83 -1.03
CA ILE A 15 -4.45 -11.55 -2.31
C ILE A 15 -3.61 -12.77 -2.73
N LYS A 16 -3.85 -13.29 -3.93
CA LYS A 16 -3.09 -14.41 -4.52
C LYS A 16 -1.71 -13.96 -5.03
N PRO A 17 -0.71 -14.86 -5.15
CA PRO A 17 0.52 -14.57 -5.89
C PRO A 17 0.24 -14.00 -7.28
N GLY A 18 1.02 -13.01 -7.70
CA GLY A 18 0.77 -12.19 -8.90
C GLY A 18 -0.32 -11.12 -8.73
N GLY A 19 -1.09 -11.15 -7.64
CA GLY A 19 -2.11 -10.18 -7.32
C GLY A 19 -1.54 -8.81 -6.97
N LYS A 20 -2.32 -7.75 -7.25
CA LYS A 20 -1.89 -6.35 -7.11
C LYS A 20 -2.59 -5.68 -5.92
N ALA A 21 -1.83 -5.02 -5.07
CA ALA A 21 -2.34 -4.13 -4.03
C ALA A 21 -2.09 -2.67 -4.42
N ILE A 22 -3.12 -1.83 -4.33
CA ILE A 22 -3.04 -0.39 -4.56
C ILE A 22 -3.54 0.29 -3.29
N CYS A 23 -2.65 0.96 -2.56
CA CYS A 23 -2.99 1.64 -1.31
C CYS A 23 -2.93 3.14 -1.49
N PHE A 24 -3.92 3.84 -0.94
CA PHE A 24 -4.00 5.30 -0.91
C PHE A 24 -3.84 5.74 0.53
N GLY A 25 -2.81 6.53 0.84
CA GLY A 25 -2.55 6.96 2.20
C GLY A 25 -1.61 8.14 2.29
N TRP A 26 -1.08 8.36 3.49
CA TRP A 26 -0.18 9.46 3.84
C TRP A 26 1.27 8.99 4.08
N ASN A 27 1.60 7.74 3.76
CA ASN A 27 2.96 7.21 3.83
C ASN A 27 3.20 6.18 2.70
N SER A 28 4.47 5.89 2.44
CA SER A 28 4.92 4.99 1.38
C SER A 28 5.03 3.52 1.82
N MET A 29 4.40 3.10 2.93
CA MET A 29 4.62 1.77 3.49
C MET A 29 3.91 0.62 2.75
N GLY A 30 2.76 0.88 2.12
CA GLY A 30 1.98 -0.16 1.43
C GLY A 30 1.64 -1.39 2.30
N LEU A 31 1.60 -2.59 1.71
CA LEU A 31 1.50 -3.90 2.37
C LEU A 31 2.87 -4.36 2.90
N GLY A 32 3.92 -4.11 2.11
CA GLY A 32 5.32 -4.28 2.48
C GLY A 32 5.91 -5.67 2.19
N LYS A 33 7.24 -5.68 2.03
CA LYS A 33 8.04 -6.88 1.71
C LYS A 33 7.86 -8.06 2.65
N ASN A 34 7.65 -7.81 3.95
CA ASN A 34 7.47 -8.86 4.95
C ASN A 34 6.15 -9.66 4.75
N ARG A 35 5.21 -9.12 3.96
CA ARG A 35 3.97 -9.81 3.57
C ARG A 35 4.03 -10.44 2.17
N GLY A 36 5.22 -10.52 1.58
CA GLY A 36 5.44 -11.06 0.23
C GLY A 36 5.14 -10.07 -0.90
N PHE A 37 5.05 -8.77 -0.62
CA PHE A 37 4.77 -7.76 -1.63
C PHE A 37 6.03 -7.08 -2.15
N GLU A 38 6.09 -6.85 -3.46
CA GLU A 38 7.12 -6.08 -4.13
C GLU A 38 6.56 -4.75 -4.62
N MET A 39 7.18 -3.64 -4.20
CA MET A 39 6.79 -2.31 -4.66
C MET A 39 7.17 -2.11 -6.13
N LYS A 40 6.19 -1.74 -6.95
CA LYS A 40 6.37 -1.54 -8.40
C LYS A 40 6.40 -0.07 -8.79
N ARG A 41 5.54 0.74 -8.17
CA ARG A 41 5.49 2.19 -8.42
C ARG A 41 4.86 2.94 -7.26
N ILE A 42 5.20 4.22 -7.15
CA ILE A 42 4.55 5.19 -6.27
C ILE A 42 3.99 6.29 -7.18
N LEU A 43 2.75 6.70 -6.92
CA LEU A 43 2.13 7.88 -7.51
C LEU A 43 1.82 8.88 -6.40
N ILE A 44 2.17 10.14 -6.61
CA ILE A 44 1.78 11.24 -5.74
C ILE A 44 0.61 11.95 -6.41
N VAL A 45 -0.52 12.05 -5.71
CA VAL A 45 -1.69 12.78 -6.19
C VAL A 45 -1.78 14.09 -5.44
N ASN A 46 -1.51 15.18 -6.17
CA ASN A 46 -1.61 16.54 -5.64
C ASN A 46 -3.07 16.96 -5.48
N HIS A 47 -3.42 17.52 -4.33
CA HIS A 47 -4.79 18.00 -4.03
C HIS A 47 -4.93 19.53 -4.07
N GLY A 48 -3.84 20.24 -4.32
CA GLY A 48 -3.76 21.70 -4.33
C GLY A 48 -3.93 22.34 -2.95
N GLY A 49 -3.70 23.66 -2.92
CA GLY A 49 -3.87 24.48 -1.72
C GLY A 49 -2.97 24.05 -0.55
N SER A 50 -3.52 24.08 0.67
CA SER A 50 -2.84 23.68 1.90
C SER A 50 -3.31 22.29 2.38
N ARG A 51 -3.51 21.36 1.45
CA ARG A 51 -3.91 19.98 1.74
C ARG A 51 -2.72 19.05 1.57
N ASN A 52 -2.66 17.98 2.36
CA ASN A 52 -1.67 16.94 2.16
C ASN A 52 -1.96 16.16 0.88
N ASP A 53 -0.93 15.87 0.12
CA ASP A 53 -1.00 15.00 -1.05
C ASP A 53 -1.33 13.56 -0.64
N THR A 54 -1.86 12.78 -1.58
CA THR A 54 -2.04 11.35 -1.39
C THR A 54 -0.87 10.59 -1.98
N LEU A 55 -0.22 9.78 -1.14
CA LEU A 55 0.74 8.78 -1.58
C LEU A 55 0.00 7.51 -1.96
N VAL A 56 0.16 7.11 -3.22
CA VAL A 56 -0.41 5.88 -3.76
C VAL A 56 0.72 4.88 -3.98
N THR A 57 0.70 3.76 -3.27
CA THR A 57 1.66 2.67 -3.49
C THR A 57 1.03 1.56 -4.31
N VAL A 58 1.76 1.06 -5.30
CA VAL A 58 1.34 -0.10 -6.10
C VAL A 58 2.34 -1.23 -5.89
N GLU A 59 1.85 -2.34 -5.38
CA GLU A 59 2.65 -3.53 -5.07
C GLU A 59 2.07 -4.76 -5.74
N VAL A 60 2.94 -5.73 -6.04
CA VAL A 60 2.56 -7.06 -6.54
C VAL A 60 3.00 -8.10 -5.53
N LYS A 61 2.10 -9.02 -5.17
CA LYS A 61 2.43 -10.15 -4.30
C LYS A 61 3.25 -11.17 -5.09
N LYS A 62 4.43 -11.52 -4.60
CA LYS A 62 5.25 -12.60 -5.13
C LYS A 62 4.63 -13.96 -4.80
#